data_AF-A0A918RTX8-F1
#
_entry.id   AF-A0A918RTX8-F1
#
_cell.length_a   1.000
_cell.length_b   1.000
_cell.length_c   1.000
_cell.angle_alpha   90.00
_cell.angle_beta   90.00
_cell.angle_gamma   90.00
#
_symmetry.space_group_name_H-M   'P 1'
#
loop_
_entity.id
_entity.type
_entity.pdbx_description
1 polymer ?
#
loop_
_entity_poly.entity_id
_entity_poly.type
_entity_poly.pdbx_seq_one_letter_code
_entity_poly.pdbx_strand_id
1 'polypeptide(L)'
;MEKLLVAILGNRNSGKSHTWNTLFGATVRTGKEERRLYFNNYEYVNVFLVSGSPEERQKYVGDLIADTDPRIVLCSTQYKDDVKTTYEYFLEKSYFIFVHWLNPGYWDGDDSLFDSLGLTNWLLSKNSMVGIRSGKISASSRVNEMKEFIYGWAKARNLIINEQG
;
A
#
# COMPACT_ATOMS: atom_id res chain seq x y z
N MET A 1 -1.40 -18.07 -9.10
CA MET A 1 -0.17 -17.32 -8.77
C MET A 1 -0.53 -16.25 -7.76
N GLU A 2 0.24 -16.18 -6.67
CA GLU A 2 -0.06 -15.29 -5.54
C GLU A 2 0.20 -13.83 -5.90
N LYS A 3 -0.64 -12.92 -5.41
CA LYS A 3 -0.54 -11.47 -5.63
C LYS A 3 -0.51 -10.74 -4.30
N LEU A 4 0.08 -9.54 -4.27
CA LEU A 4 0.27 -8.76 -3.04
C LEU A 4 -0.26 -7.34 -3.19
N LEU A 5 -1.15 -6.95 -2.28
CA LEU A 5 -1.51 -5.57 -2.05
C LEU A 5 -0.76 -5.08 -0.81
N VAL A 6 0.02 -4.01 -0.98
CA VAL A 6 0.53 -3.21 0.13
C VAL A 6 -0.20 -1.89 0.16
N ALA A 7 -1.07 -1.71 1.14
CA ALA A 7 -1.92 -0.54 1.25
C ALA A 7 -1.47 0.39 2.39
N ILE A 8 -1.59 1.70 2.17
CA ILE A 8 -1.54 2.69 3.24
C ILE A 8 -2.94 3.26 3.41
N LEU A 9 -3.54 2.97 4.55
CA LEU A 9 -4.85 3.45 4.95
C LEU A 9 -4.71 4.70 5.81
N GLY A 10 -5.63 5.65 5.68
CA GLY A 10 -5.80 6.71 6.67
C GLY A 10 -6.63 7.86 6.15
N ASN A 11 -6.88 8.84 7.00
CA ASN A 11 -7.62 10.05 6.66
C ASN A 11 -6.96 10.89 5.57
N ARG A 12 -7.66 11.93 5.14
CA ARG A 12 -7.17 12.85 4.13
C ARG A 12 -5.92 13.52 4.69
N ASN A 13 -4.88 13.62 3.88
CA ASN A 13 -3.60 14.16 4.31
C ASN A 13 -2.91 13.37 5.45
N SER A 14 -3.25 12.10 5.72
CA SER A 14 -2.63 11.32 6.81
C SER A 14 -1.12 11.05 6.67
N GLY A 15 -0.49 11.42 5.55
CA GLY A 15 0.92 11.16 5.27
C GLY A 15 1.16 10.02 4.26
N LYS A 16 0.11 9.56 3.55
CA LYS A 16 0.19 8.49 2.54
C LYS A 16 1.21 8.81 1.43
N SER A 17 1.04 9.96 0.76
CA SER A 17 1.95 10.43 -0.29
C SER A 17 3.38 10.61 0.21
N HIS A 18 3.56 11.14 1.43
CA HIS A 18 4.89 11.28 2.03
C HIS A 18 5.57 9.91 2.20
N THR A 19 4.82 8.91 2.64
CA THR A 19 5.33 7.53 2.80
C THR A 19 5.76 6.92 1.47
N TRP A 20 4.95 7.08 0.40
CA TRP A 20 5.34 6.62 -0.94
C TRP A 20 6.58 7.35 -1.46
N ASN A 21 6.66 8.66 -1.27
CA ASN A 21 7.82 9.43 -1.70
C ASN A 21 9.09 8.96 -0.98
N THR A 22 9.01 8.69 0.32
CA THR A 22 10.13 8.14 1.09
C THR A 22 10.49 6.73 0.64
N LEU A 23 9.50 5.87 0.33
CA LEU A 23 9.73 4.51 -0.16
C LEU A 23 10.55 4.49 -1.46
N PHE A 24 10.21 5.38 -2.40
CA PHE A 24 10.87 5.51 -3.70
C PHE A 24 12.06 6.47 -3.71
N GLY A 25 12.33 7.19 -2.62
CA GLY A 25 13.39 8.21 -2.56
C GLY A 25 13.15 9.44 -3.45
N ALA A 26 11.94 9.60 -4.00
CA ALA A 26 11.59 10.68 -4.93
C ALA A 26 10.08 10.94 -4.90
N THR A 27 9.65 12.09 -5.42
CA THR A 27 8.22 12.38 -5.57
C THR A 27 7.58 11.42 -6.59
N VAL A 28 6.58 10.66 -6.16
CA VAL A 28 5.87 9.70 -7.00
C VAL A 28 4.39 10.02 -7.13
N ARG A 29 3.80 9.61 -8.25
CA ARG A 29 2.37 9.76 -8.57
C ARG A 29 1.83 8.42 -9.03
N THR A 30 0.50 8.33 -9.14
CA THR A 30 -0.16 7.14 -9.69
C THR A 30 0.36 6.91 -11.10
N GLY A 31 0.90 5.71 -11.32
CA GLY A 31 1.47 5.31 -12.60
C GLY A 31 0.40 4.90 -13.61
N LYS A 32 0.83 4.70 -14.86
CA LYS A 32 0.09 3.94 -15.88
C LYS A 32 0.69 2.55 -16.11
N GLU A 33 1.90 2.33 -15.64
CA GLU A 33 2.71 1.14 -15.83
C GLU A 33 3.37 0.75 -14.51
N GLU A 34 3.85 -0.49 -14.43
CA GLU A 34 4.69 -0.94 -13.33
C GLU A 34 6.01 -0.16 -13.29
N ARG A 35 6.58 -0.06 -12.09
CA ARG A 35 7.86 0.60 -11.85
C ARG A 35 8.73 -0.22 -10.92
N ARG A 36 10.04 0.02 -11.01
CA ARG A 36 11.03 -0.63 -10.16
C ARG A 36 10.97 -0.07 -8.75
N LEU A 37 10.79 -0.96 -7.78
CA LEU A 37 11.05 -0.69 -6.37
C LEU A 37 12.40 -1.34 -6.01
N TYR A 38 13.41 -0.51 -5.83
CA TYR A 38 14.76 -0.97 -5.47
C TYR A 38 14.87 -1.25 -3.97
N PHE A 39 15.46 -2.40 -3.64
CA PHE A 39 15.81 -2.80 -2.28
C PHE A 39 17.26 -2.41 -1.94
N ASN A 40 18.12 -2.45 -2.95
CA ASN A 40 19.50 -1.99 -2.93
C ASN A 40 19.90 -1.51 -4.34
N ASN A 41 21.19 -1.38 -4.62
CA ASN A 41 21.69 -0.88 -5.91
C ASN A 41 21.46 -1.85 -7.08
N TYR A 42 21.06 -3.10 -6.85
CA TYR A 42 21.03 -4.14 -7.88
C TYR A 42 19.73 -4.96 -7.88
N GLU A 43 19.12 -5.16 -6.70
CA GLU A 43 17.88 -5.90 -6.53
C GLU A 43 16.67 -4.97 -6.57
N TYR A 44 15.71 -5.31 -7.43
CA TYR A 44 14.41 -4.65 -7.48
C TYR A 44 13.28 -5.64 -7.74
N VAL A 45 12.05 -5.16 -7.55
CA VAL A 45 10.84 -5.82 -8.01
C VAL A 45 9.97 -4.81 -8.76
N ASN A 46 9.20 -5.28 -9.74
CA ASN A 46 8.22 -4.43 -10.39
C ASN A 46 6.94 -4.34 -9.54
N VAL A 47 6.46 -3.12 -9.37
CA VAL A 47 5.24 -2.81 -8.59
C VAL A 47 4.38 -1.81 -9.35
N PHE A 48 3.07 -1.90 -9.18
CA PHE A 48 2.13 -0.88 -9.67
C PHE A 48 1.74 0.07 -8.53
N LEU A 49 1.90 1.37 -8.72
CA LEU A 49 1.60 2.37 -7.69
C LEU A 49 0.30 3.13 -7.98
N VAL A 50 -0.67 2.99 -7.08
CA VAL A 50 -1.86 3.84 -6.94
C VAL A 50 -1.65 4.80 -5.77
N SER A 51 -0.93 5.90 -6.03
CA SER A 51 -0.49 6.83 -4.98
C SER A 51 -1.62 7.67 -4.36
N GLY A 52 -2.65 8.00 -5.14
CA GLY A 52 -3.82 8.76 -4.68
C GLY A 52 -4.98 7.84 -4.46
N SER A 53 -5.65 7.96 -3.31
CA SER A 53 -6.69 7.02 -2.90
C SER A 53 -7.83 6.98 -3.93
N PRO A 54 -8.27 5.79 -4.40
CA PRO A 54 -9.42 5.68 -5.30
C PRO A 54 -10.64 6.45 -4.78
N GLU A 55 -10.84 6.37 -3.46
CA GLU A 55 -11.87 7.07 -2.70
C GLU A 55 -11.81 8.60 -2.79
N GLU A 56 -10.61 9.19 -2.76
CA GLU A 56 -10.42 10.64 -2.88
C GLU A 56 -10.62 11.11 -4.32
N ARG A 57 -10.39 10.20 -5.29
CA ARG A 57 -10.47 10.48 -6.72
C ARG A 57 -11.83 10.15 -7.32
N GLN A 58 -12.74 9.55 -6.55
CA GLN A 58 -14.02 9.00 -7.03
C GLN A 58 -13.82 8.06 -8.23
N LYS A 59 -12.82 7.18 -8.14
CA LYS A 59 -12.50 6.21 -9.18
C LYS A 59 -12.56 4.81 -8.61
N TYR A 60 -12.99 3.86 -9.44
CA TYR A 60 -12.85 2.45 -9.15
C TYR A 60 -11.39 2.04 -9.31
N VAL A 61 -10.85 1.27 -8.36
CA VAL A 61 -9.44 0.85 -8.42
C VAL A 61 -9.17 -0.08 -9.61
N GLY A 62 -10.17 -0.87 -10.03
CA GLY A 62 -10.08 -1.73 -11.21
C GLY A 62 -9.76 -0.92 -12.47
N ASP A 63 -10.39 0.25 -12.66
CA ASP A 63 -10.14 1.12 -13.82
C ASP A 63 -8.71 1.70 -13.84
N LEU A 64 -8.01 1.67 -12.71
CA LEU A 64 -6.63 2.16 -12.59
C LEU A 64 -5.60 1.07 -12.89
N ILE A 65 -5.97 -0.21 -12.76
CA ILE A 65 -5.00 -1.33 -12.79
C ILE A 65 -5.38 -2.48 -13.73
N ALA A 66 -6.58 -2.48 -14.32
CA ALA A 66 -7.12 -3.62 -15.07
C ALA A 66 -6.21 -4.06 -16.23
N ASP A 67 -5.59 -3.10 -16.92
CA ASP A 67 -4.79 -3.39 -18.11
C ASP A 67 -3.42 -4.02 -17.80
N THR A 68 -2.92 -3.90 -16.56
CA THR A 68 -1.55 -4.32 -16.20
C THR A 68 -1.49 -5.63 -15.43
N ASP A 69 -2.60 -6.11 -14.87
CA ASP A 69 -2.70 -7.27 -13.95
C ASP A 69 -1.48 -7.48 -13.01
N PRO A 70 -1.08 -6.45 -12.24
CA PRO A 70 0.21 -6.41 -11.58
C PRO A 70 0.34 -7.39 -10.42
N ARG A 71 1.51 -8.01 -10.26
CA ARG A 71 1.77 -8.96 -9.16
C ARG A 71 1.77 -8.30 -7.79
N ILE A 72 2.29 -7.08 -7.71
CA ILE A 72 2.41 -6.29 -6.49
C ILE A 72 1.81 -4.92 -6.75
N VAL A 73 0.82 -4.54 -5.93
CA VAL A 73 0.19 -3.22 -5.98
C VAL A 73 0.50 -2.48 -4.69
N LEU A 74 0.98 -1.25 -4.82
CA LEU A 74 1.10 -0.28 -3.74
C LEU A 74 -0.07 0.69 -3.85
N CYS A 75 -0.93 0.80 -2.83
CA CYS A 75 -2.17 1.56 -2.92
C CYS A 75 -2.42 2.46 -1.71
N SER A 76 -2.64 3.75 -1.94
CA SER A 76 -3.29 4.59 -0.93
C SER A 76 -4.76 4.23 -0.83
N THR A 77 -5.28 4.15 0.38
CA THR A 77 -6.70 3.98 0.67
C THR A 77 -7.14 5.02 1.69
N GLN A 78 -8.36 5.51 1.54
CA GLN A 78 -8.93 6.51 2.43
C GLN A 78 -9.77 5.83 3.51
N TYR A 79 -9.57 6.19 4.78
CA TYR A 79 -10.44 5.71 5.86
C TYR A 79 -11.81 6.41 5.79
N LYS A 80 -12.75 5.83 5.02
CA LYS A 80 -14.15 6.26 4.87
C LYS A 80 -15.01 5.06 4.42
N ASP A 81 -16.34 5.21 4.43
CA ASP A 81 -17.29 4.09 4.30
C ASP A 81 -17.11 3.20 3.05
N ASP A 82 -16.81 3.80 1.89
CA ASP A 82 -16.71 3.08 0.61
C ASP A 82 -15.38 2.34 0.40
N VAL A 83 -14.41 2.45 1.32
CA VAL A 83 -13.06 1.87 1.17
C VAL A 83 -13.06 0.35 1.04
N LYS A 84 -14.08 -0.31 1.60
CA LYS A 84 -14.25 -1.77 1.47
C LYS A 84 -14.33 -2.18 0.01
N THR A 85 -14.92 -1.37 -0.86
CA THR A 85 -15.00 -1.62 -2.31
C THR A 85 -13.61 -1.78 -2.94
N THR A 86 -12.64 -0.97 -2.52
CA THR A 86 -11.26 -1.07 -3.01
C THR A 86 -10.60 -2.36 -2.55
N TYR A 87 -10.79 -2.74 -1.29
CA TYR A 87 -10.24 -4.01 -0.77
C TYR A 87 -10.94 -5.24 -1.35
N GLU A 88 -12.25 -5.19 -1.54
CA GLU A 88 -13.05 -6.26 -2.16
C GLU A 88 -12.54 -6.58 -3.56
N TYR A 89 -12.24 -5.56 -4.37
CA TYR A 89 -11.58 -5.78 -5.66
C TYR A 89 -10.29 -6.62 -5.53
N PHE A 90 -9.42 -6.30 -4.57
CA PHE A 90 -8.17 -7.03 -4.38
C PHE A 90 -8.40 -8.44 -3.84
N LEU A 91 -9.37 -8.63 -2.94
CA LEU A 91 -9.78 -9.94 -2.42
C LEU A 91 -10.31 -10.85 -3.54
N GLU A 92 -11.20 -10.33 -4.39
CA GLU A 92 -11.77 -11.05 -5.54
C GLU A 92 -10.70 -11.47 -6.56
N LYS A 93 -9.61 -10.70 -6.65
CA LYS A 93 -8.45 -11.00 -7.50
C LYS A 93 -7.36 -11.80 -6.78
N SER A 94 -7.67 -12.35 -5.60
CA SER A 94 -6.78 -13.21 -4.80
C SER A 94 -5.46 -12.56 -4.39
N TYR A 95 -5.49 -11.26 -4.10
CA TYR A 95 -4.36 -10.57 -3.48
C TYR A 95 -4.33 -10.88 -1.98
N PHE A 96 -3.15 -11.22 -1.46
CA PHE A 96 -2.86 -11.09 -0.04
C PHE A 96 -2.76 -9.60 0.30
N ILE A 97 -3.38 -9.17 1.40
CA ILE A 97 -3.47 -7.76 1.77
C ILE A 97 -2.60 -7.50 3.00
N PHE A 98 -1.63 -6.60 2.84
CA PHE A 98 -0.82 -6.03 3.91
C PHE A 98 -1.10 -4.53 4.01
N VAL A 99 -1.57 -4.06 5.16
CA VAL A 99 -2.04 -2.69 5.37
C VAL A 99 -1.26 -2.03 6.49
N HIS A 100 -0.76 -0.82 6.22
CA HIS A 100 -0.38 0.13 7.27
C HIS A 100 -1.48 1.18 7.41
N TRP A 101 -2.14 1.20 8.56
CA TRP A 101 -3.08 2.25 8.91
C TRP A 101 -2.35 3.40 9.62
N LEU A 102 -2.29 4.56 8.97
CA LEU A 102 -1.78 5.80 9.54
C LEU A 102 -2.79 6.36 10.53
N ASN A 103 -2.60 6.05 11.81
CA ASN A 103 -3.50 6.40 12.90
C ASN A 103 -2.71 6.67 14.20
N PRO A 104 -2.66 7.94 14.68
CA PRO A 104 -3.17 9.12 14.00
C PRO A 104 -2.43 9.38 12.69
N GLY A 105 -3.12 9.94 11.71
CA GLY A 105 -2.51 10.50 10.51
C GLY A 105 -1.80 11.82 10.79
N TYR A 106 -0.96 12.26 9.85
CA TYR A 106 -0.15 13.47 9.99
C TYR A 106 -0.96 14.72 10.39
N TRP A 107 -2.12 14.96 9.77
CA TRP A 107 -3.01 16.09 10.08
C TRP A 107 -4.14 15.77 11.06
N ASP A 108 -4.21 14.54 11.60
CA ASP A 108 -5.21 14.22 12.63
C ASP A 108 -4.82 14.90 13.97
N GLY A 109 -5.62 14.74 15.02
CA GLY A 109 -5.15 15.02 16.39
C GLY A 109 -3.99 14.11 16.78
N ASP A 110 -3.41 14.32 17.96
CA ASP A 110 -2.33 13.45 18.46
C ASP A 110 -2.86 12.10 18.99
N ASP A 111 -4.15 12.01 19.26
CA ASP A 111 -4.80 10.78 19.70
C ASP A 111 -5.10 9.84 18.53
N SER A 112 -4.94 8.53 18.79
CA SER A 112 -5.38 7.50 17.86
C SER A 112 -6.90 7.54 17.70
N LEU A 113 -7.34 7.49 16.46
CA LEU A 113 -8.73 7.30 16.07
C LEU A 113 -9.22 5.90 16.45
N PHE A 114 -10.45 5.83 16.93
CA PHE A 114 -11.16 4.57 17.09
C PHE A 114 -11.56 4.01 15.72
N ASP A 115 -11.51 2.68 15.56
CA ASP A 115 -11.96 2.00 14.34
C ASP A 115 -13.49 1.93 14.25
N SER A 116 -14.12 3.09 14.06
CA SER A 116 -15.56 3.24 13.91
C SER A 116 -16.16 2.47 12.73
N LEU A 117 -15.36 2.14 11.71
CA LEU A 117 -15.81 1.40 10.53
C LEU A 117 -15.67 -0.12 10.68
N GLY A 118 -15.05 -0.57 11.77
CA GLY A 118 -14.69 -1.97 12.01
C GLY A 118 -13.77 -2.54 10.92
N LEU A 119 -12.99 -1.68 10.27
CA LEU A 119 -12.22 -2.02 9.07
C LEU A 119 -11.05 -2.95 9.39
N THR A 120 -10.40 -2.76 10.53
CA THR A 120 -9.31 -3.61 11.00
C THR A 120 -9.80 -5.03 11.22
N ASN A 121 -10.89 -5.19 11.98
CA ASN A 121 -11.49 -6.51 12.23
C ASN A 121 -11.99 -7.17 10.94
N TRP A 122 -12.59 -6.38 10.04
CA TRP A 122 -13.02 -6.87 8.74
C TRP A 122 -11.83 -7.37 7.90
N LEU A 123 -10.73 -6.61 7.79
CA LEU A 123 -9.53 -7.04 7.05
C LEU A 123 -8.91 -8.30 7.67
N LEU A 124 -8.76 -8.35 8.99
CA LEU A 124 -8.21 -9.52 9.69
C LEU A 124 -9.06 -10.78 9.43
N SER A 125 -10.39 -10.65 9.36
CA SER A 125 -11.28 -11.77 9.02
C SER A 125 -11.09 -12.32 7.59
N LYS A 126 -10.37 -11.60 6.73
CA LYS A 126 -10.05 -11.96 5.34
C LYS A 126 -8.60 -12.45 5.16
N ASN A 127 -7.97 -12.96 6.21
CA ASN A 127 -6.56 -13.38 6.21
C ASN A 127 -5.60 -12.27 5.75
N SER A 128 -5.94 -11.01 6.06
CA SER A 128 -5.08 -9.85 5.79
C SER A 128 -4.22 -9.54 7.01
N MET A 129 -3.14 -8.80 6.82
CA MET A 129 -2.29 -8.29 7.90
C MET A 129 -2.45 -6.77 8.00
N VAL A 130 -2.74 -6.28 9.21
CA VAL A 130 -2.93 -4.85 9.48
C VAL A 130 -1.97 -4.40 10.58
N GLY A 131 -1.17 -3.39 10.29
CA GLY A 131 -0.32 -2.70 11.26
C GLY A 131 -0.77 -1.25 11.44
N ILE A 132 -0.89 -0.80 12.69
CA ILE A 132 -1.16 0.60 13.00
C ILE A 132 0.15 1.35 13.16
N ARG A 133 0.33 2.44 12.42
CA ARG A 133 1.54 3.28 12.46
C ARG A 133 1.12 4.73 12.63
N SER A 134 1.91 5.52 13.33
CA SER A 134 1.64 6.96 13.44
C SER A 134 2.15 7.69 12.19
N GLY A 135 1.29 8.50 11.59
CA GLY A 135 1.65 9.47 10.55
C GLY A 135 2.34 10.71 11.11
N LYS A 136 2.36 10.90 12.43
CA LYS A 136 2.99 12.04 13.13
C LYS A 136 4.52 11.94 13.19
N ILE A 137 5.06 10.73 13.05
CA ILE A 137 6.50 10.47 13.11
C ILE A 137 7.10 10.25 11.73
N SER A 138 8.44 10.27 11.66
CA SER A 138 9.20 10.03 10.45
C SER A 138 8.75 8.75 9.73
N ALA A 139 8.69 8.82 8.39
CA ALA A 139 8.31 7.70 7.54
C ALA A 139 9.32 6.55 7.52
N SER A 140 10.57 6.79 7.92
CA SER A 140 11.67 5.83 7.77
C SER A 140 11.35 4.45 8.34
N SER A 141 10.80 4.37 9.56
CA SER A 141 10.51 3.10 10.21
C SER A 141 9.43 2.29 9.46
N ARG A 142 8.29 2.91 9.14
CA ARG A 142 7.21 2.24 8.39
C ARG A 142 7.63 1.88 6.97
N VAL A 143 8.44 2.72 6.32
CA VAL A 143 8.99 2.43 4.99
C VAL A 143 9.93 1.24 5.02
N ASN A 144 10.82 1.13 6.01
CA ASN A 144 11.73 -0.01 6.14
C ASN A 144 10.95 -1.30 6.33
N GLU A 145 9.96 -1.31 7.21
CA GLU A 145 9.08 -2.47 7.41
C GLU A 145 8.36 -2.87 6.11
N MET A 146 7.82 -1.91 5.35
CA MET A 146 7.19 -2.18 4.06
C MET A 146 8.20 -2.76 3.06
N LYS A 147 9.42 -2.22 2.99
CA LYS A 147 10.49 -2.74 2.11
C LYS A 147 10.87 -4.17 2.48
N GLU A 148 11.09 -4.44 3.76
CA GLU A 148 11.45 -5.77 4.27
C GLU A 148 10.34 -6.80 3.97
N PHE A 149 9.08 -6.42 4.20
CA PHE A 149 7.94 -7.27 3.89
C PHE A 149 7.86 -7.58 2.38
N ILE A 150 7.90 -6.54 1.53
CA ILE A 150 7.83 -6.72 0.08
C ILE A 150 9.01 -7.55 -0.43
N TYR A 151 10.23 -7.31 0.09
CA TYR A 151 11.42 -8.08 -0.28
C TYR A 151 11.27 -9.56 0.09
N GLY A 152 10.90 -9.87 1.33
CA GLY A 152 10.71 -11.25 1.79
C GLY A 152 9.62 -11.97 0.99
N TRP A 153 8.50 -11.29 0.75
CA TRP A 153 7.39 -11.84 -0.04
C TRP A 153 7.80 -12.10 -1.49
N ALA A 154 8.49 -11.16 -2.15
CA ALA A 154 8.92 -11.27 -3.53
C ALA A 154 10.03 -12.33 -3.70
N LYS A 155 10.98 -12.37 -2.76
CA LYS A 155 12.09 -13.34 -2.75
C LYS A 155 11.61 -14.78 -2.64
N ALA A 156 10.66 -15.05 -1.74
CA ALA A 156 10.04 -16.38 -1.60
C ALA A 156 9.32 -16.87 -2.88
N ARG A 157 9.02 -15.96 -3.81
CA ARG A 157 8.31 -16.22 -5.08
C ARG A 157 9.19 -16.05 -6.32
N ASN A 158 10.51 -15.88 -6.14
CA ASN A 158 11.46 -15.64 -7.23
C ASN A 158 11.09 -14.44 -8.13
N LEU A 159 10.56 -13.37 -7.53
CA LEU A 159 10.16 -12.14 -8.25
C LEU A 159 11.24 -11.05 -8.22
N ILE A 160 12.33 -11.26 -7.47
CA ILE A 160 13.45 -10.32 -7.40
C ILE A 160 14.23 -10.39 -8.72
N ILE A 161 14.47 -9.22 -9.31
CA ILE A 161 15.28 -9.05 -10.51
C ILE A 161 16.60 -8.43 -10.10
N ASN A 162 17.71 -8.97 -10.63
CA ASN A 162 19.05 -8.45 -10.45
C ASN A 162 19.49 -7.72 -11.73
N GLU A 163 19.92 -6.46 -11.61
CA GLU A 163 20.45 -5.70 -12.75
C GLU A 163 21.86 -6.14 -13.21
N GLN A 164 22.51 -7.03 -12.46
CA GLN A 164 23.82 -7.60 -12.85
C GLN A 164 23.72 -8.90 -13.67
N GLY A 165 22.50 -9.31 -14.07
CA GLY A 165 22.23 -10.53 -14.83
C GLY A 165 21.84 -10.27 -16.28
#